data_AF-A0A3P7Q911-F1
#
_entry.id   AF-A0A3P7Q911-F1
#
_cell.length_a   1.000
_cell.length_b   1.000
_cell.length_c   1.000
_cell.angle_alpha   90.00
_cell.angle_beta   90.00
_cell.angle_gamma   90.00
#
_symmetry.space_group_name_H-M   'P 1'
#
loop_
_entity.id
_entity.type
_entity.pdbx_description
1 polymer ?
#
loop_
_entity_poly.entity_id
_entity_poly.type
_entity_poly.pdbx_seq_one_letter_code
_entity_poly.pdbx_strand_id
1 'polypeptide(L)'
;MLGANTSGLVARHSSHSSPELPQDKQNMQWLRGILFYYKSETLSCLSISTEVGLSTVKGAFTPEVIQEMAKNNPRPIIFALSNPTAKAECTAEDAYKYTNGQVLFASGSPFDNVEMFGKLFKPGQGNNAYIFPGVALGAILFKAKRIPNHVFLIAARRCAASVTEKSLNVYSRLYPRLKNARDLSADIALDVSFTIPLFFVLAKK
;
A
#
# COMPACT_ATOMS: atom_id res chain seq x y z
N MET A 1 -7.67 -11.55 3.37
CA MET A 1 -7.14 -10.33 4.02
C MET A 1 -7.68 -10.29 5.43
N LEU A 2 -6.83 -10.11 6.44
CA LEU A 2 -7.24 -9.91 7.83
C LEU A 2 -7.24 -8.40 8.11
N GLY A 3 -8.25 -7.93 8.82
CA GLY A 3 -8.35 -6.52 9.25
C GLY A 3 -8.27 -6.42 10.75
N ALA A 4 -7.71 -5.31 11.25
CA ALA A 4 -7.78 -4.92 12.65
C ALA A 4 -8.28 -3.47 12.75
N ASN A 5 -9.05 -3.17 13.79
CA ASN A 5 -9.49 -1.81 14.12
C ASN A 5 -9.20 -1.52 15.60
N THR A 6 -9.74 -0.40 16.11
CA THR A 6 -9.56 -0.01 17.52
C THR A 6 -10.09 -1.03 18.52
N SER A 7 -10.96 -1.95 18.10
CA SER A 7 -11.50 -3.06 18.90
C SER A 7 -10.70 -4.36 18.76
N GLY A 8 -9.60 -4.36 17.99
CA GLY A 8 -8.77 -5.54 17.73
C GLY A 8 -9.03 -6.17 16.35
N LEU A 9 -8.69 -7.45 16.20
CA LEU A 9 -8.89 -8.18 14.96
C LEU A 9 -10.38 -8.31 14.60
N VAL A 10 -10.69 -8.09 13.33
CA VAL A 10 -12.04 -8.26 12.79
C VAL A 10 -12.26 -9.74 12.45
N ALA A 11 -12.97 -10.44 13.33
CA ALA A 11 -13.38 -11.83 13.14
C ALA A 11 -14.90 -11.95 12.95
N ARG A 12 -15.34 -13.10 12.42
CA ARG A 12 -16.70 -13.41 11.94
C ARG A 12 -17.85 -13.13 12.94
N HIS A 13 -17.57 -13.00 14.23
CA HIS A 13 -18.53 -12.75 15.30
C HIS A 13 -18.21 -11.50 16.14
N SER A 14 -17.31 -10.62 15.69
CA SER A 14 -17.13 -9.34 16.38
C SER A 14 -18.37 -8.48 16.17
N SER A 15 -18.92 -7.95 17.26
CA SER A 15 -20.08 -7.04 17.27
C SER A 15 -19.84 -5.71 16.53
N HIS A 16 -18.66 -5.55 15.93
CA HIS A 16 -18.14 -4.32 15.32
C HIS A 16 -17.63 -4.56 13.88
N SER A 17 -18.10 -5.62 13.21
CA SER A 17 -17.73 -5.90 11.81
C SER A 17 -18.57 -5.06 10.84
N SER A 18 -17.90 -4.25 10.00
CA SER A 18 -18.55 -3.59 8.87
C SER A 18 -18.72 -4.58 7.71
N PRO A 19 -19.81 -4.49 6.92
CA PRO A 19 -20.13 -5.46 5.86
C PRO A 19 -19.16 -5.46 4.66
N GLU A 20 -18.15 -4.58 4.63
CA GLU A 20 -17.31 -4.29 3.46
C GLU A 20 -16.03 -5.14 3.34
N LEU A 21 -15.67 -5.95 4.33
CA LEU A 21 -14.51 -6.85 4.24
C LEU A 21 -14.89 -8.18 3.56
N PRO A 22 -14.11 -8.68 2.57
CA PRO A 22 -14.40 -9.94 1.89
C PRO A 22 -14.54 -11.10 2.87
N GLN A 23 -15.75 -11.66 2.94
CA GLN A 23 -16.06 -12.84 3.74
C GLN A 23 -15.67 -14.10 2.97
N ASP A 24 -14.37 -14.35 2.77
CA ASP A 24 -13.93 -15.63 2.22
C ASP A 24 -14.02 -16.71 3.31
N LYS A 25 -15.01 -17.60 3.14
CA LYS A 25 -15.69 -18.34 4.22
C LYS A 25 -15.13 -19.73 4.56
N GLN A 26 -14.06 -20.21 3.93
CA GLN A 26 -13.79 -21.66 3.96
C GLN A 26 -12.52 -22.16 4.66
N ASN A 27 -11.61 -21.30 5.18
CA ASN A 27 -10.36 -21.80 5.81
C ASN A 27 -9.89 -21.08 7.09
N MET A 28 -10.82 -20.62 7.93
CA MET A 28 -10.52 -19.75 9.08
C MET A 28 -10.90 -20.35 10.45
N GLN A 29 -10.83 -21.68 10.63
CA GLN A 29 -11.11 -22.30 11.94
C GLN A 29 -10.07 -21.93 13.01
N TRP A 30 -8.84 -21.61 12.60
CA TRP A 30 -7.73 -21.22 13.47
C TRP A 30 -7.81 -19.77 13.98
N LEU A 31 -8.66 -18.92 13.39
CA LEU A 31 -8.89 -17.54 13.87
C LEU A 31 -9.76 -17.46 15.13
N ARG A 32 -10.34 -18.58 15.59
CA ARG A 32 -11.25 -18.61 16.75
C ARG A 32 -10.56 -18.31 18.08
N GLY A 33 -9.24 -18.37 18.14
CA GLY A 33 -8.44 -18.12 19.36
C GLY A 33 -7.84 -16.71 19.48
N ILE A 34 -7.95 -15.86 18.46
CA ILE A 34 -7.25 -14.56 18.43
C ILE A 34 -8.24 -13.42 18.68
N LEU A 35 -8.82 -13.42 19.88
CA LEU A 35 -9.46 -12.24 20.45
C LEU A 35 -8.44 -11.58 21.39
N PHE A 36 -8.21 -10.28 21.18
CA PHE A 36 -7.36 -9.35 21.94
C PHE A 36 -5.90 -9.17 21.51
N TYR A 37 -5.62 -7.90 21.20
CA TYR A 37 -4.34 -7.24 20.92
C TYR A 37 -3.58 -7.65 19.66
N TYR A 38 -3.45 -6.69 18.74
CA TYR A 38 -2.41 -6.67 17.73
C TYR A 38 -1.03 -6.69 18.44
N LYS A 39 -0.54 -7.90 18.69
CA LYS A 39 0.74 -8.23 19.34
C LYS A 39 1.52 -9.17 18.41
N SER A 40 2.84 -9.21 18.57
CA SER A 40 3.74 -10.11 17.81
C SER A 40 3.28 -11.56 17.80
N GLU A 41 2.70 -12.05 18.90
CA GLU A 41 2.13 -13.41 19.02
C GLU A 41 1.08 -13.72 17.94
N THR A 42 0.25 -12.74 17.57
CA THR A 42 -0.75 -12.86 16.50
C THR A 42 -0.08 -13.01 15.14
N LEU A 43 0.96 -12.22 14.87
CA LEU A 43 1.72 -12.26 13.61
C LEU A 43 2.46 -13.59 13.44
N SER A 44 3.01 -14.13 14.53
CA SER A 44 3.69 -15.42 14.57
C SER A 44 2.76 -16.56 14.12
N CYS A 45 1.55 -16.61 14.66
CA CYS A 45 0.57 -17.64 14.32
C CYS A 45 0.03 -17.54 12.88
N LEU A 46 0.01 -16.33 12.29
CA LEU A 46 -0.61 -16.07 10.99
C LEU A 46 0.39 -16.04 9.82
N SER A 47 1.71 -16.06 10.08
CA SER A 47 2.77 -15.94 9.05
C SER A 47 2.56 -14.75 8.10
N ILE A 48 2.19 -13.58 8.64
CA ILE A 48 1.86 -12.39 7.85
C ILE A 48 3.08 -11.92 7.05
N SER A 49 2.92 -11.79 5.74
CA SER A 49 3.97 -11.34 4.81
C SER A 49 3.90 -9.86 4.46
N THR A 50 2.71 -9.27 4.58
CA THR A 50 2.44 -7.86 4.24
C THR A 50 1.61 -7.22 5.33
N GLU A 51 2.10 -6.10 5.84
CA GLU A 51 1.42 -5.29 6.86
C GLU A 51 1.15 -3.89 6.32
N VAL A 52 -0.08 -3.38 6.48
CA VAL A 52 -0.52 -2.10 5.92
C VAL A 52 -1.23 -1.28 6.99
N GLY A 53 -0.60 -0.17 7.37
CA GLY A 53 -1.07 0.75 8.39
C GLY A 53 -1.90 1.88 7.82
N LEU A 54 -3.13 2.01 8.29
CA LEU A 54 -4.10 3.06 7.91
C LEU A 54 -4.83 3.60 9.16
N SER A 55 -4.23 3.48 10.34
CA SER A 55 -4.93 3.65 11.63
C SER A 55 -4.78 5.04 12.24
N THR A 56 -3.83 5.83 11.75
CA THR A 56 -3.36 7.10 12.36
C THR A 56 -2.76 6.95 13.77
N VAL A 57 -2.47 5.71 14.18
CA VAL A 57 -1.83 5.40 15.45
C VAL A 57 -0.32 5.36 15.27
N LYS A 58 0.35 6.40 15.77
CA LYS A 58 1.81 6.48 15.76
C LYS A 58 2.41 5.28 16.50
N GLY A 59 3.41 4.63 15.89
CA GLY A 59 4.16 3.55 16.56
C GLY A 59 3.38 2.25 16.69
N ALA A 60 2.27 2.07 15.97
CA ALA A 60 1.51 0.82 15.97
C ALA A 60 2.34 -0.38 15.48
N PHE A 61 3.32 -0.16 14.61
CA PHE A 61 4.28 -1.17 14.19
C PHE A 61 5.51 -1.07 15.08
N THR A 62 5.42 -1.71 16.25
CA THR A 62 6.52 -1.73 17.23
C THR A 62 7.71 -2.55 16.69
N PRO A 63 8.91 -2.38 17.27
CA PRO A 63 10.07 -3.20 16.92
C PRO A 63 9.79 -4.71 16.94
N GLU A 64 9.03 -5.17 17.93
CA GLU A 64 8.68 -6.60 18.08
C GLU A 64 7.78 -7.07 16.94
N VAL A 65 6.81 -6.25 16.51
CA VAL A 65 5.97 -6.51 15.34
C VAL A 65 6.81 -6.59 14.06
N ILE A 66 7.71 -5.64 13.86
CA ILE A 66 8.57 -5.57 12.67
C ILE A 66 9.53 -6.76 12.62
N GLN A 67 10.14 -7.13 13.75
CA GLN A 67 11.02 -8.28 13.85
C GLN A 67 10.27 -9.59 13.57
N GLU A 68 9.05 -9.74 14.09
CA GLU A 68 8.26 -10.94 13.85
C GLU A 68 7.89 -11.10 12.37
N MET A 69 7.55 -10.00 11.70
CA MET A 69 7.36 -9.98 10.24
C MET A 69 8.60 -10.49 9.49
N ALA A 70 9.80 -10.07 9.91
CA ALA A 70 11.07 -10.49 9.31
C ALA A 70 11.46 -11.95 9.63
N LYS A 71 11.01 -12.51 10.75
CA LYS A 71 11.19 -13.94 11.04
C LYS A 71 10.35 -14.81 10.11
N ASN A 72 9.12 -14.39 9.86
CA ASN A 72 8.16 -15.17 9.07
C ASN A 72 8.42 -15.05 7.55
N ASN A 73 9.04 -13.96 7.11
CA ASN A 73 9.22 -13.67 5.70
C ASN A 73 10.62 -13.11 5.41
N PRO A 74 11.37 -13.67 4.45
CA PRO A 74 12.72 -13.20 4.09
C PRO A 74 12.72 -11.81 3.41
N ARG A 75 11.54 -11.30 3.06
CA ARG A 75 11.39 -9.97 2.46
C ARG A 75 10.02 -9.39 2.82
N PRO A 76 9.79 -9.03 4.09
CA PRO A 76 8.48 -8.60 4.56
C PRO A 76 8.09 -7.27 3.87
N ILE A 77 6.79 -7.06 3.66
CA ILE A 77 6.27 -5.79 3.13
C ILE A 77 5.64 -5.01 4.28
N ILE A 78 6.06 -3.76 4.49
CA ILE A 78 5.52 -2.88 5.53
C ILE A 78 5.16 -1.54 4.93
N PHE A 79 3.87 -1.21 4.93
CA PHE A 79 3.34 0.06 4.44
C PHE A 79 2.82 0.90 5.62
N ALA A 80 3.53 1.95 6.01
CA ALA A 80 3.11 2.89 7.07
C ALA A 80 2.42 4.11 6.45
N LEU A 81 1.15 3.98 6.08
CA LEU A 81 0.46 4.93 5.18
C LEU A 81 -0.23 6.09 5.90
N SER A 82 -0.24 6.10 7.24
CA SER A 82 -0.83 7.19 8.00
C SER A 82 -0.09 8.52 7.80
N ASN A 83 -0.87 9.60 7.67
CA ASN A 83 -0.38 10.95 7.46
C ASN A 83 -0.82 11.88 8.62
N PRO A 84 -0.03 12.91 8.97
CA PRO A 84 1.33 13.23 8.48
C PRO A 84 2.40 12.29 9.06
N THR A 85 3.68 12.50 8.77
CA THR A 85 4.81 11.65 9.26
C THR A 85 4.75 11.36 10.76
N ALA A 86 4.30 12.32 11.57
CA ALA A 86 4.15 12.16 13.02
C ALA A 86 3.12 11.08 13.44
N LYS A 87 2.28 10.62 12.51
CA LYS A 87 1.27 9.57 12.71
C LYS A 87 1.59 8.26 12.01
N ALA A 88 2.76 8.14 11.38
CA ALA A 88 3.18 6.91 10.73
C ALA A 88 3.27 5.76 11.76
N GLU A 89 2.85 4.57 11.34
CA GLU A 89 2.84 3.38 12.19
C GLU A 89 4.23 2.93 12.62
N CYS A 90 5.25 3.18 11.79
CA CYS A 90 6.68 3.14 12.14
C CYS A 90 7.48 4.10 11.25
N THR A 91 8.73 4.34 11.61
CA THR A 91 9.67 5.09 10.76
C THR A 91 10.31 4.17 9.72
N ALA A 92 10.81 4.76 8.63
CA ALA A 92 11.61 4.01 7.65
C ALA A 92 12.88 3.41 8.30
N GLU A 93 13.52 4.16 9.20
CA GLU A 93 14.71 3.72 9.92
C GLU A 93 14.43 2.48 10.77
N ASP A 94 13.36 2.49 11.57
CA ASP A 94 12.95 1.33 12.38
C ASP A 94 12.63 0.13 11.49
N ALA A 95 11.89 0.34 10.40
CA ALA A 95 11.55 -0.73 9.47
C ALA A 95 12.81 -1.39 8.89
N TYR A 96 13.80 -0.62 8.45
CA TYR A 96 15.06 -1.19 7.95
C TYR A 96 15.89 -1.83 9.06
N LYS A 97 16.02 -1.18 10.22
CA LYS A 97 16.82 -1.66 11.35
C LYS A 97 16.33 -3.01 11.86
N TYR A 98 15.04 -3.11 12.15
CA TYR A 98 14.46 -4.30 12.79
C TYR A 98 14.18 -5.45 11.82
N THR A 99 14.40 -5.25 10.51
CA THR A 99 14.36 -6.30 9.49
C THR A 99 15.71 -6.60 8.85
N ASN A 100 16.81 -6.06 9.39
CA ASN A 100 18.14 -6.18 8.81
C ASN A 100 18.20 -5.75 7.32
N GLY A 101 17.43 -4.72 6.96
CA GLY A 101 17.35 -4.16 5.61
C GLY A 101 16.57 -5.01 4.60
N GLN A 102 15.92 -6.10 5.02
CA GLN A 102 15.20 -7.01 4.12
C GLN A 102 13.81 -6.50 3.74
N VAL A 103 13.23 -5.60 4.53
CA VAL A 103 11.87 -5.08 4.30
C VAL A 103 11.72 -4.33 2.97
N LEU A 104 10.58 -4.54 2.34
CA LEU A 104 10.03 -3.67 1.30
C LEU A 104 9.13 -2.63 1.97
N PHE A 105 9.67 -1.44 2.20
CA PHE A 105 9.01 -0.38 2.94
C PHE A 105 8.45 0.72 2.03
N ALA A 106 7.25 1.20 2.35
CA ALA A 106 6.69 2.45 1.83
C ALA A 106 5.89 3.18 2.90
N SER A 107 5.72 4.49 2.75
CA SER A 107 5.00 5.33 3.70
C SER A 107 4.02 6.28 3.02
N GLY A 108 3.04 6.80 3.77
CA GLY A 108 2.12 7.82 3.24
C GLY A 108 2.79 9.19 3.10
N SER A 109 3.60 9.55 4.09
CA SER A 109 4.37 10.79 4.17
C SER A 109 5.85 10.56 3.85
N PRO A 110 6.61 11.59 3.41
CA PRO A 110 8.05 11.47 3.16
C PRO A 110 8.82 11.10 4.43
N PHE A 111 9.83 10.23 4.23
CA PHE A 111 10.95 10.02 5.15
C PHE A 111 12.26 10.30 4.41
N ASP A 112 13.29 10.66 5.16
CA ASP A 112 14.64 10.82 4.63
C ASP A 112 15.23 9.49 4.14
N ASN A 113 16.32 9.57 3.38
CA ASN A 113 17.07 8.38 3.00
C ASN A 113 17.74 7.78 4.24
N VAL A 114 17.87 6.46 4.27
CA VAL A 114 18.50 5.75 5.39
C VAL A 114 19.74 5.04 4.88
N GLU A 115 20.90 5.32 5.48
CA GLU A 115 22.13 4.58 5.23
C GLU A 115 22.32 3.54 6.34
N MET A 116 22.28 2.27 5.97
CA MET A 116 22.39 1.16 6.94
C MET A 116 22.93 -0.08 6.23
N PHE A 117 23.70 -0.91 6.94
CA PHE A 117 24.24 -2.17 6.39
C PHE A 117 25.04 -1.98 5.08
N GLY A 118 25.74 -0.84 4.93
CA GLY A 118 26.49 -0.51 3.72
C GLY A 118 25.62 -0.20 2.49
N LYS A 119 24.31 0.02 2.69
CA LYS A 119 23.34 0.29 1.63
C LYS A 119 22.59 1.60 1.90
N LEU A 120 22.34 2.36 0.84
CA LEU A 120 21.48 3.54 0.85
C LEU A 120 20.04 3.15 0.46
N PHE A 121 19.14 3.18 1.43
CA PHE A 121 17.71 2.98 1.23
C PHE A 121 17.02 4.31 0.93
N LYS A 122 16.10 4.31 -0.04
CA LYS A 122 15.35 5.52 -0.40
C LYS A 122 13.84 5.25 -0.37
N PRO A 123 13.20 5.31 0.80
CA PRO A 123 11.82 4.87 0.98
C PRO A 123 10.87 5.55 -0.01
N GLY A 124 9.98 4.75 -0.60
CA GLY A 124 8.96 5.24 -1.53
C GLY A 124 7.74 5.76 -0.78
N GLN A 125 6.97 6.64 -1.41
CA GLN A 125 5.70 7.12 -0.87
C GLN A 125 4.52 6.43 -1.56
N GLY A 126 3.68 5.74 -0.80
CA GLY A 126 2.38 5.24 -1.26
C GLY A 126 1.36 6.37 -1.30
N ASN A 127 1.51 7.28 -2.27
CA ASN A 127 0.72 8.51 -2.35
C ASN A 127 -0.20 8.52 -3.58
N ASN A 128 -1.44 8.99 -3.38
CA ASN A 128 -2.44 9.10 -4.45
C ASN A 128 -2.03 10.06 -5.58
N ALA A 129 -1.03 10.91 -5.35
CA ALA A 129 -0.43 11.78 -6.36
C ALA A 129 0.13 11.04 -7.59
N TYR A 130 0.40 9.73 -7.50
CA TYR A 130 0.80 8.93 -8.67
C TYR A 130 -0.37 8.49 -9.55
N ILE A 131 -1.60 8.51 -9.03
CA ILE A 131 -2.78 7.91 -9.67
C ILE A 131 -3.77 8.97 -10.11
N PHE A 132 -4.19 9.85 -9.19
CA PHE A 132 -5.29 10.79 -9.44
C PHE A 132 -5.03 11.74 -10.61
N PRO A 133 -3.83 12.32 -10.78
CA PRO A 133 -3.60 13.23 -11.90
C PRO A 133 -3.73 12.53 -13.27
N GLY A 134 -3.23 11.31 -13.42
CA GLY A 134 -3.33 10.55 -14.68
C GLY A 134 -4.75 10.07 -14.97
N VAL A 135 -5.46 9.56 -13.96
CA VAL A 135 -6.87 9.17 -14.10
C VAL A 135 -7.74 10.38 -14.44
N ALA A 136 -7.53 11.52 -13.75
CA ALA A 136 -8.27 12.75 -14.03
C ALA A 136 -7.97 13.30 -15.42
N LEU A 137 -6.69 13.30 -15.83
CA LEU A 137 -6.29 13.72 -17.18
C LEU A 137 -6.98 12.88 -18.25
N GLY A 138 -6.96 11.55 -18.11
CA GLY A 138 -7.68 10.64 -19.01
C GLY A 138 -9.18 10.91 -19.00
N ALA A 139 -9.78 11.11 -17.82
CA ALA A 139 -11.21 11.38 -17.71
C ALA A 139 -11.63 12.67 -18.42
N ILE A 140 -10.83 13.74 -18.31
CA ILE A 140 -11.08 15.04 -18.94
C ILE A 140 -10.88 14.96 -20.45
N LEU A 141 -9.73 14.46 -20.91
CA LEU A 141 -9.38 14.43 -22.34
C LEU A 141 -10.36 13.55 -23.14
N PHE A 142 -10.76 12.42 -22.57
CA PHE A 142 -11.67 11.46 -23.22
C PHE A 142 -13.14 11.62 -22.80
N LYS A 143 -13.48 12.72 -22.12
CA LYS A 143 -14.86 13.06 -21.72
C LYS A 143 -15.59 11.87 -21.07
N ALA A 144 -14.93 11.25 -20.09
CA ALA A 144 -15.44 10.12 -19.35
C ALA A 144 -16.81 10.41 -18.75
N LYS A 145 -17.80 9.53 -18.97
CA LYS A 145 -19.07 9.62 -18.24
C LYS A 145 -18.96 9.09 -16.80
N ARG A 146 -18.13 8.06 -16.60
CA ARG A 146 -17.90 7.37 -15.32
C ARG A 146 -16.48 6.83 -15.28
N ILE A 147 -15.95 6.66 -14.06
CA ILE A 147 -14.65 6.04 -13.80
C ILE A 147 -14.88 4.71 -13.08
N PRO A 148 -14.89 3.57 -13.78
CA PRO A 148 -15.08 2.26 -13.15
C PRO A 148 -13.83 1.80 -12.37
N ASN A 149 -14.00 0.92 -11.38
CA ASN A 149 -12.91 0.48 -10.48
C ASN A 149 -11.68 -0.08 -11.21
N HIS A 150 -11.86 -0.76 -12.35
CA HIS A 150 -10.74 -1.33 -13.10
C HIS A 150 -9.79 -0.27 -13.67
N VAL A 151 -10.23 0.99 -13.85
CA VAL A 151 -9.36 2.11 -14.25
C VAL A 151 -8.25 2.34 -13.22
N PHE A 152 -8.58 2.21 -11.93
CA PHE A 152 -7.56 2.33 -10.87
C PHE A 152 -6.58 1.16 -10.87
N LEU A 153 -7.01 -0.05 -11.27
CA LEU A 153 -6.11 -1.18 -11.44
C LEU A 153 -5.14 -0.98 -12.62
N ILE A 154 -5.62 -0.40 -13.72
CA ILE A 154 -4.78 -0.03 -14.87
C ILE A 154 -3.75 1.03 -14.44
N ALA A 155 -4.20 2.09 -13.77
CA ALA A 155 -3.31 3.13 -13.26
C ALA A 155 -2.26 2.58 -12.27
N ALA A 156 -2.66 1.67 -11.37
CA ALA A 156 -1.75 1.02 -10.44
C ALA A 156 -0.70 0.16 -11.16
N ARG A 157 -1.09 -0.60 -12.18
CA ARG A 157 -0.16 -1.40 -13.01
C ARG A 157 0.84 -0.51 -13.76
N ARG A 158 0.37 0.59 -14.36
CA ARG A 158 1.25 1.57 -15.02
C ARG A 158 2.23 2.21 -14.04
N CYS A 159 1.75 2.59 -12.85
CA CYS A 159 2.62 3.11 -11.78
C CYS A 159 3.70 2.10 -11.39
N ALA A 160 3.35 0.84 -11.17
CA ALA A 160 4.31 -0.22 -10.86
C ALA A 160 5.34 -0.43 -11.98
N ALA A 161 4.90 -0.43 -13.25
CA ALA A 161 5.79 -0.59 -14.41
C ALA A 161 6.76 0.59 -14.59
N SER A 162 6.45 1.77 -14.05
CA SER A 162 7.33 2.96 -14.12
C SER A 162 8.49 2.94 -13.10
N VAL A 163 8.52 1.94 -12.21
CA VAL A 163 9.61 1.78 -11.24
C VAL A 163 10.83 1.19 -11.93
N THR A 164 11.87 2.00 -12.12
CA THR A 164 13.13 1.54 -12.72
C THR A 164 13.80 0.45 -11.88
N GLU A 165 14.51 -0.50 -12.50
CA GLU A 165 15.31 -1.52 -11.80
C GLU A 165 16.27 -0.93 -10.78
N LYS A 166 16.89 0.22 -11.08
CA LYS A 166 17.78 0.93 -10.13
C LYS A 166 17.04 1.33 -8.85
N SER A 167 15.84 1.88 -8.96
CA SER A 167 15.00 2.22 -7.80
C SER A 167 14.73 1.00 -6.94
N LEU A 168 14.31 -0.11 -7.56
CA LEU A 168 13.93 -1.32 -6.84
C LEU A 168 15.14 -2.06 -6.24
N ASN A 169 16.16 -2.33 -7.04
CA ASN A 169 17.26 -3.22 -6.68
C ASN A 169 18.37 -2.51 -5.89
N VAL A 170 18.70 -1.27 -6.24
CA VAL A 170 19.76 -0.51 -5.55
C VAL A 170 19.23 0.20 -4.32
N TYR A 171 18.04 0.82 -4.41
CA TYR A 171 17.53 1.70 -3.35
C TYR A 171 16.36 1.09 -2.54
N SER A 172 15.90 -0.12 -2.88
CA SER A 172 14.69 -0.74 -2.29
C SER A 172 13.45 0.16 -2.35
N ARG A 173 13.33 0.99 -3.39
CA ARG A 173 12.24 1.95 -3.58
C ARG A 173 11.13 1.32 -4.41
N LEU A 174 9.92 1.28 -3.84
CA LEU A 174 8.74 0.65 -4.44
C LEU A 174 7.92 1.56 -5.38
N TYR A 175 8.18 2.86 -5.37
CA TYR A 175 7.43 3.84 -6.16
C TYR A 175 8.36 4.63 -7.09
N PRO A 176 7.85 5.13 -8.24
CA PRO A 176 8.61 5.99 -9.12
C PRO A 176 9.05 7.27 -8.40
N ARG A 177 9.97 8.02 -8.99
CA ARG A 177 10.37 9.32 -8.43
C ARG A 177 9.24 10.32 -8.67
N LEU A 178 8.84 11.10 -7.66
CA LEU A 178 7.83 12.15 -7.81
C LEU A 178 8.10 13.12 -8.97
N LYS A 179 9.37 13.41 -9.29
CA LYS A 179 9.73 14.26 -10.44
C LYS A 179 9.22 13.71 -11.80
N ASN A 180 9.00 12.39 -11.89
CA ASN A 180 8.49 11.71 -13.07
C ASN A 180 6.94 11.59 -13.04
N ALA A 181 6.26 12.12 -12.01
CA ALA A 181 4.81 11.95 -11.85
C ALA A 181 4.00 12.55 -13.01
N ARG A 182 4.51 13.59 -13.67
CA ARG A 182 3.88 14.19 -14.85
C ARG A 182 3.86 13.22 -16.04
N ASP A 183 5.01 12.62 -16.35
CA ASP A 183 5.13 11.64 -17.44
C ASP A 183 4.27 10.41 -17.13
N LEU A 184 4.33 9.92 -15.89
CA LEU A 184 3.47 8.84 -15.42
C LEU A 184 1.97 9.17 -15.59
N SER A 185 1.57 10.42 -15.34
CA SER A 185 0.18 10.84 -15.49
C SER A 185 -0.28 10.80 -16.94
N ALA A 186 0.60 11.20 -17.87
CA ALA A 186 0.32 11.09 -19.30
C ALA A 186 0.18 9.62 -19.73
N ASP A 187 1.09 8.75 -19.28
CA ASP A 187 1.02 7.31 -19.59
C ASP A 187 -0.26 6.66 -19.02
N ILE A 188 -0.63 6.99 -17.78
CA ILE A 188 -1.89 6.52 -17.19
C ILE A 188 -3.08 7.02 -18.01
N ALA A 189 -3.11 8.30 -18.38
CA ALA A 189 -4.20 8.88 -19.17
C ALA A 189 -4.38 8.17 -20.51
N LEU A 190 -3.29 7.81 -21.17
CA LEU A 190 -3.29 7.01 -22.40
C LEU A 190 -3.83 5.60 -22.16
N ASP A 191 -3.34 4.90 -21.14
CA ASP A 191 -3.78 3.53 -20.86
C ASP A 191 -5.27 3.42 -20.52
N VAL A 192 -5.79 4.37 -19.72
CA VAL A 192 -7.18 4.33 -19.28
C VAL A 192 -8.16 4.73 -20.39
N SER A 193 -7.69 5.45 -21.41
CA SER A 193 -8.50 5.92 -22.55
C SER A 193 -9.27 4.80 -23.25
N PHE A 194 -8.68 3.60 -23.33
CA PHE A 194 -9.26 2.43 -23.99
C PHE A 194 -10.38 1.76 -23.18
N THR A 195 -10.58 2.16 -21.93
CA THR A 195 -11.47 1.48 -20.98
C THR A 195 -12.55 2.38 -20.40
N ILE A 196 -12.33 3.69 -20.49
CA ILE A 196 -13.31 4.69 -20.06
C ILE A 196 -14.46 4.76 -21.07
N PRO A 197 -15.73 4.69 -20.63
CA PRO A 197 -16.87 4.90 -21.51
C PRO A 197 -16.88 6.32 -22.08
N LEU A 198 -16.60 6.44 -23.38
CA LEU A 198 -16.66 7.68 -24.15
C LEU A 198 -18.09 8.19 -24.22
N PHE A 199 -18.26 9.50 -24.04
CA PHE A 199 -19.50 10.17 -24.43
C PHE A 199 -19.50 10.35 -25.96
N PHE A 200 -19.96 9.33 -26.69
CA PHE A 200 -20.31 9.53 -28.10
C PHE A 200 -21.59 10.39 -28.15
N VAL A 201 -21.43 11.69 -28.34
CA VAL A 201 -22.42 12.44 -29.12
C VAL A 201 -22.23 11.93 -30.54
N LEU A 202 -22.89 10.82 -30.89
CA LEU A 202 -23.31 10.66 -32.26
C LEU A 202 -24.23 11.85 -32.51
N ALA A 203 -23.65 12.89 -33.10
CA ALA A 203 -24.41 13.96 -33.70
C ALA A 203 -25.28 13.27 -34.76
N LYS A 204 -26.51 12.93 -34.38
CA LYS A 204 -27.61 12.81 -35.33
C LYS A 204 -27.75 14.20 -35.95
N LYS A 205 -26.99 14.43 -37.01
CA LYS A 205 -27.37 15.40 -38.05
C LYS A 205 -28.35 14.69 -38.98
#